data_AF-A0A2V7WIC3-F1
#
_entry.id   AF-A0A2V7WIC3-F1
#
_cell.length_a   1.000
_cell.length_b   1.000
_cell.length_c   1.000
_cell.angle_alpha   90.00
_cell.angle_beta   90.00
_cell.angle_gamma   90.00
#
_symmetry.space_group_name_H-M   'P 1'
#
loop_
_entity.id
_entity.type
_entity.pdbx_description
1 polymer ?
#
loop_
_entity_poly.entity_id
_entity_poly.type
_entity_poly.pdbx_seq_one_letter_code
_entity_poly.pdbx_strand_id
1 'polypeptide(L)'
;MIKPRFSRFAFLFAAAILLTVSVASAAGPYQFYSVTPCRIADTRGNGFTGLSGPPSLSAGANRSFPVAGLCGLPSGAGAPAAVALNVTAVSPSKDGFIKIWPFNTPIPAVSTLNFAAGEPAIANGAIVPLSSDASFQITVVYGTATPGGTTDLILDVTGYFK
;
A
#
# COMPACT_ATOMS: atom_id res chain seq x y z
N MET A 1 22.11 -2.75 68.84
CA MET A 1 20.95 -2.43 67.96
C MET A 1 21.49 -2.12 66.56
N ILE A 2 21.66 -3.15 65.73
CA ILE A 2 22.30 -3.08 64.39
C ILE A 2 21.20 -3.22 63.35
N LYS A 3 21.03 -2.20 62.48
CA LYS A 3 20.01 -2.15 61.43
C LYS A 3 20.62 -2.69 60.12
N PRO A 4 20.05 -3.71 59.44
CA PRO A 4 20.59 -4.16 58.17
C PRO A 4 20.13 -3.22 57.04
N ARG A 5 21.08 -2.79 56.21
CA ARG A 5 20.82 -2.05 54.96
C ARG A 5 20.52 -3.05 53.85
N PHE A 6 19.31 -3.04 53.31
CA PHE A 6 18.97 -3.75 52.08
C PHE A 6 19.39 -2.91 50.86
N SER A 7 20.35 -3.43 50.08
CA SER A 7 20.72 -2.88 48.78
C SER A 7 19.69 -3.28 47.74
N ARG A 8 19.09 -2.31 47.05
CA ARG A 8 18.15 -2.55 45.94
C ARG A 8 18.95 -2.84 44.67
N PHE A 9 19.01 -4.10 44.25
CA PHE A 9 19.41 -4.47 42.89
C PHE A 9 18.23 -4.15 41.94
N ALA A 10 18.41 -3.14 41.08
CA ALA A 10 17.48 -2.87 39.99
C ALA A 10 17.85 -3.75 38.79
N PHE A 11 17.00 -4.71 38.45
CA PHE A 11 17.09 -5.47 37.20
C PHE A 11 16.54 -4.61 36.06
N LEU A 12 17.43 -4.15 35.17
CA LEU A 12 17.05 -3.57 33.88
C LEU A 12 16.63 -4.69 32.93
N PHE A 13 15.34 -4.82 32.68
CA PHE A 13 14.82 -5.63 31.57
C PHE A 13 14.96 -4.83 30.27
N ALA A 14 15.88 -5.24 29.40
CA ALA A 14 15.89 -4.76 28.01
C ALA A 14 14.78 -5.50 27.24
N ALA A 15 13.75 -4.78 26.81
CA ALA A 15 12.73 -5.32 25.92
C ALA A 15 13.28 -5.36 24.48
N ALA A 16 13.53 -6.56 23.97
CA ALA A 16 13.83 -6.76 22.56
C ALA A 16 12.53 -6.64 21.75
N ILE A 17 12.41 -5.59 20.94
CA ILE A 17 11.29 -5.44 19.99
C ILE A 17 11.59 -6.35 18.79
N LEU A 18 10.88 -7.47 18.67
CA LEU A 18 10.87 -8.27 17.45
C LEU A 18 10.05 -7.52 16.39
N LEU A 19 10.72 -6.99 15.35
CA LEU A 19 10.04 -6.59 14.12
C LEU A 19 9.67 -7.86 13.34
N THR A 20 8.40 -8.26 13.40
CA THR A 20 7.86 -9.28 12.51
C THR A 20 7.68 -8.69 11.13
N VAL A 21 8.43 -9.17 10.14
CA VAL A 21 8.20 -8.85 8.73
C VAL A 21 7.00 -9.67 8.26
N SER A 22 5.90 -9.02 7.88
CA SER A 22 4.77 -9.72 7.25
C SER A 22 5.20 -10.13 5.84
N VAL A 23 4.96 -11.39 5.49
CA VAL A 23 5.19 -11.90 4.14
C VAL A 23 3.84 -11.95 3.44
N ALA A 24 3.67 -11.17 2.38
CA ALA A 24 2.52 -11.35 1.50
C ALA A 24 2.77 -12.58 0.62
N SER A 25 1.84 -13.53 0.63
CA SER A 25 1.84 -14.70 -0.26
C SER A 25 0.55 -14.70 -1.06
N ALA A 26 0.68 -14.69 -2.38
CA ALA A 26 -0.41 -14.98 -3.31
C ALA A 26 -0.27 -16.39 -3.92
N ALA A 27 0.53 -17.28 -3.31
CA ALA A 27 0.66 -18.67 -3.72
C ALA A 27 -0.37 -19.54 -2.98
N GLY A 28 -1.33 -20.10 -3.72
CA GLY A 28 -2.39 -20.97 -3.21
C GLY A 28 -3.44 -21.23 -4.31
N PRO A 29 -4.36 -22.20 -4.14
CA PRO A 29 -5.46 -22.43 -5.08
C PRO A 29 -6.54 -21.34 -4.90
N TYR A 30 -6.19 -20.10 -5.18
CA TYR A 30 -7.11 -18.97 -5.06
C TYR A 30 -8.10 -18.94 -6.22
N GLN A 31 -9.36 -18.60 -5.93
CA GLN A 31 -10.36 -18.33 -6.93
C GLN A 31 -10.46 -16.83 -7.16
N PHE A 32 -10.71 -16.45 -8.41
CA PHE A 32 -10.99 -15.06 -8.75
C PHE A 32 -12.48 -14.75 -8.56
N TYR A 33 -12.76 -13.69 -7.82
CA TYR A 33 -14.10 -13.15 -7.60
C TYR A 33 -14.15 -11.77 -8.26
N SER A 34 -14.95 -11.64 -9.33
CA SER A 34 -15.17 -10.35 -9.98
C SER A 34 -15.99 -9.43 -9.08
N VAL A 35 -15.71 -8.14 -9.15
CA VAL A 35 -16.58 -7.10 -8.60
C VAL A 35 -17.02 -6.16 -9.72
N THR A 36 -18.14 -5.47 -9.55
CA THR A 36 -18.45 -4.31 -10.41
C THR A 36 -17.27 -3.33 -10.31
N PRO A 37 -16.63 -2.93 -11.43
CA PRO A 37 -15.48 -2.04 -11.39
C PRO A 37 -15.76 -0.81 -10.52
N CYS A 38 -14.88 -0.57 -9.55
CA CYS A 38 -15.14 0.42 -8.52
C CYS A 38 -13.86 1.15 -8.13
N ARG A 39 -13.94 2.47 -7.98
CA ARG A 39 -12.79 3.30 -7.60
C ARG A 39 -12.59 3.28 -6.08
N ILE A 40 -11.39 2.94 -5.63
CA ILE A 40 -11.01 2.92 -4.20
C ILE A 40 -10.11 4.10 -3.81
N ALA A 41 -9.46 4.75 -4.78
CA ALA A 41 -8.68 5.96 -4.56
C ALA A 41 -8.67 6.87 -5.80
N ASP A 42 -8.70 8.19 -5.55
CA ASP A 42 -8.51 9.24 -6.54
C ASP A 42 -7.81 10.44 -5.90
N THR A 43 -6.52 10.60 -6.14
CA THR A 43 -5.74 11.65 -5.50
C THR A 43 -6.07 13.07 -5.99
N ARG A 44 -6.91 13.20 -7.02
CA ARG A 44 -7.41 14.48 -7.52
C ARG A 44 -8.55 15.04 -6.66
N GLY A 45 -9.14 14.23 -5.78
CA GLY A 45 -10.21 14.67 -4.87
C GLY A 45 -11.63 14.56 -5.42
N ASN A 46 -11.85 13.75 -6.46
CA ASN A 46 -13.16 13.51 -7.10
C ASN A 46 -14.14 12.74 -6.20
N GLY A 47 -14.52 13.32 -5.06
CA GLY A 47 -15.30 12.65 -4.00
C GLY A 47 -14.47 11.81 -3.03
N PHE A 48 -13.15 11.76 -3.22
CA PHE A 48 -12.23 11.05 -2.33
C PHE A 48 -11.47 12.02 -1.42
N THR A 49 -11.35 11.66 -0.14
CA THR A 49 -10.65 12.45 0.89
C THR A 49 -9.76 11.54 1.74
N GLY A 50 -8.96 12.14 2.63
CA GLY A 50 -8.09 11.40 3.54
C GLY A 50 -7.08 10.53 2.77
N LEU A 51 -6.86 9.30 3.23
CA LEU A 51 -5.87 8.39 2.64
C LEU A 51 -6.13 8.09 1.16
N SER A 52 -7.40 7.96 0.76
CA SER A 52 -7.82 7.64 -0.62
C SER A 52 -7.94 8.86 -1.54
N GLY A 53 -7.76 10.06 -1.00
CA GLY A 53 -7.93 11.33 -1.73
C GLY A 53 -6.63 12.12 -1.88
N PRO A 54 -6.73 13.45 -2.03
CA PRO A 54 -5.60 14.37 -2.08
C PRO A 54 -4.69 14.24 -0.85
N PRO A 55 -3.41 14.63 -0.95
CA PRO A 55 -2.75 15.30 -2.09
C PRO A 55 -2.47 14.33 -3.26
N SER A 56 -1.82 14.76 -4.34
CA SER A 56 -1.23 13.87 -5.36
C SER A 56 -0.07 13.05 -4.79
N LEU A 57 0.48 12.10 -5.56
CA LEU A 57 1.74 11.45 -5.20
C LEU A 57 2.89 12.45 -5.39
N SER A 58 3.81 12.49 -4.42
CA SER A 58 5.10 13.18 -4.54
C SER A 58 6.20 12.15 -4.75
N ALA A 59 7.13 12.44 -5.67
CA ALA A 59 8.23 11.53 -5.96
C ALA A 59 9.03 11.13 -4.71
N GLY A 60 9.30 9.84 -4.56
CA GLY A 60 10.05 9.26 -3.43
C GLY A 60 9.27 9.12 -2.13
N ALA A 61 8.04 9.63 -2.05
CA ALA A 61 7.19 9.49 -0.86
C ALA A 61 6.22 8.30 -1.02
N ASN A 62 6.24 7.40 -0.05
CA ASN A 62 5.29 6.29 0.01
C ASN A 62 3.91 6.81 0.43
N ARG A 63 2.86 6.27 -0.20
CA ARG A 63 1.47 6.43 0.25
C ARG A 63 0.77 5.10 0.32
N SER A 64 0.00 4.89 1.37
CA SER A 64 -0.77 3.67 1.57
C SER A 64 -2.25 3.95 1.38
N PHE A 65 -2.92 3.04 0.67
CA PHE A 65 -4.32 3.15 0.31
C PHE A 65 -5.08 1.95 0.88
N PRO A 66 -6.19 2.17 1.62
CA PRO A 66 -7.04 1.09 2.09
C PRO A 66 -7.72 0.38 0.93
N VAL A 67 -7.90 -0.94 1.07
CA VAL A 67 -8.51 -1.77 0.03
C VAL A 67 -9.68 -2.60 0.57
N ALA A 68 -9.48 -3.35 1.66
CA ALA A 68 -10.53 -4.21 2.19
C ALA A 68 -11.72 -3.40 2.74
N GLY A 69 -12.93 -3.94 2.58
CA GLY A 69 -14.17 -3.29 3.01
C GLY A 69 -14.66 -2.18 2.07
N LEU A 70 -13.85 -1.74 1.11
CA LEU A 70 -14.28 -0.82 0.04
C LEU A 70 -14.90 -1.61 -1.12
N CYS A 71 -15.83 -1.01 -1.84
CA CYS A 71 -16.40 -1.59 -3.07
C CYS A 71 -16.97 -3.01 -2.91
N GLY A 72 -17.43 -3.38 -1.70
CA GLY A 72 -17.94 -4.73 -1.39
C GLY A 72 -16.88 -5.80 -1.23
N LEU A 73 -15.59 -5.44 -1.16
CA LEU A 73 -14.52 -6.40 -0.87
C LEU A 73 -14.65 -6.91 0.57
N PRO A 74 -14.52 -8.24 0.80
CA PRO A 74 -14.46 -8.80 2.14
C PRO A 74 -13.36 -8.16 3.01
N SER A 75 -13.56 -8.15 4.32
CA SER A 75 -12.59 -7.63 5.30
C SER A 75 -12.39 -8.60 6.48
N GLY A 76 -11.41 -8.31 7.34
CA GLY A 76 -11.10 -9.11 8.52
C GLY A 76 -10.68 -10.54 8.16
N ALA A 77 -11.24 -11.54 8.84
CA ALA A 77 -10.98 -12.96 8.56
C ALA A 77 -11.39 -13.39 7.15
N GLY A 78 -12.24 -12.60 6.48
CA GLY A 78 -12.67 -12.84 5.12
C GLY A 78 -11.84 -12.14 4.05
N ALA A 79 -10.84 -11.33 4.42
CA ALA A 79 -10.11 -10.46 3.50
C ALA A 79 -9.45 -11.23 2.34
N PRO A 80 -9.34 -10.60 1.16
CA PRO A 80 -8.72 -11.23 0.01
C PRO A 80 -7.20 -11.40 0.18
N ALA A 81 -6.66 -12.43 -0.47
CA ALA A 81 -5.21 -12.66 -0.53
C ALA A 81 -4.52 -11.72 -1.54
N ALA A 82 -5.24 -11.31 -2.59
CA ALA A 82 -4.79 -10.33 -3.57
C ALA A 82 -5.96 -9.58 -4.19
N VAL A 83 -5.70 -8.42 -4.77
CA VAL A 83 -6.68 -7.63 -5.52
C VAL A 83 -6.24 -7.40 -6.96
N ALA A 84 -7.19 -7.45 -7.88
CA ALA A 84 -7.00 -7.08 -9.28
C ALA A 84 -7.39 -5.61 -9.47
N LEU A 85 -6.43 -4.81 -9.92
CA LEU A 85 -6.54 -3.37 -10.03
C LEU A 85 -6.28 -2.92 -11.47
N ASN A 86 -6.95 -1.84 -11.87
CA ASN A 86 -6.47 -0.93 -12.90
C ASN A 86 -5.79 0.25 -12.19
N VAL A 87 -4.48 0.40 -12.39
CA VAL A 87 -3.66 1.44 -11.79
C VAL A 87 -3.41 2.51 -12.83
N THR A 88 -3.87 3.74 -12.58
CA THR A 88 -3.72 4.85 -13.55
C THR A 88 -2.92 5.98 -12.94
N ALA A 89 -1.86 6.40 -13.63
CA ALA A 89 -1.15 7.65 -13.37
C ALA A 89 -1.74 8.75 -14.27
N VAL A 90 -1.94 9.94 -13.74
CA VAL A 90 -2.55 11.08 -14.42
C VAL A 90 -1.63 12.28 -14.31
N SER A 91 -1.43 12.95 -15.45
CA SER A 91 -0.63 14.17 -15.58
C SER A 91 0.71 14.14 -14.82
N PRO A 92 1.55 13.10 -14.98
CA PRO A 92 2.83 13.06 -14.31
C PRO A 92 3.70 14.24 -14.77
N SER A 93 4.27 14.95 -13.81
CA SER A 93 5.07 16.15 -14.10
C SER A 93 6.48 15.82 -14.62
N LYS A 94 6.89 14.55 -14.58
CA LYS A 94 8.20 14.04 -15.03
C LYS A 94 8.05 12.59 -15.50
N ASP A 95 9.02 12.12 -16.28
CA ASP A 95 9.16 10.71 -16.63
C ASP A 95 9.40 9.89 -15.35
N GLY A 96 8.80 8.70 -15.28
CA GLY A 96 8.98 7.86 -14.11
C GLY A 96 8.11 6.62 -14.10
N PHE A 97 7.85 6.14 -12.89
CA PHE A 97 7.15 4.88 -12.67
C PHE A 97 6.37 4.86 -11.36
N ILE A 98 5.35 4.00 -11.31
CA ILE A 98 4.67 3.57 -10.10
C ILE A 98 5.19 2.18 -9.70
N LYS A 99 5.52 2.02 -8.42
CA LYS A 99 5.56 0.71 -7.76
C LYS A 99 4.36 0.60 -6.83
N ILE A 100 3.73 -0.57 -6.80
CA ILE A 100 2.65 -0.91 -5.88
C ILE A 100 2.94 -2.27 -5.23
N TRP A 101 2.74 -2.36 -3.91
CA TRP A 101 3.06 -3.57 -3.15
C TRP A 101 2.22 -3.64 -1.87
N PRO A 102 2.18 -4.80 -1.18
CA PRO A 102 1.44 -4.94 0.06
C PRO A 102 2.00 -4.04 1.17
N PHE A 103 1.11 -3.43 1.95
CA PHE A 103 1.53 -2.59 3.07
C PHE A 103 2.41 -3.34 4.07
N ASN A 104 3.41 -2.62 4.57
CA ASN A 104 4.39 -3.11 5.55
C ASN A 104 5.19 -4.33 5.08
N THR A 105 5.47 -4.40 3.76
CA THR A 105 6.38 -5.37 3.16
C THR A 105 7.51 -4.65 2.40
N PRO A 106 8.64 -5.33 2.11
CA PRO A 106 9.76 -4.72 1.40
C PRO A 106 9.34 -4.18 0.02
N ILE A 107 9.88 -3.01 -0.34
CA ILE A 107 9.64 -2.39 -1.65
C ILE A 107 10.13 -3.32 -2.78
N PRO A 108 9.35 -3.54 -3.85
CA PRO A 108 9.78 -4.36 -4.97
C PRO A 108 10.89 -3.68 -5.79
N ALA A 109 11.75 -4.48 -6.42
CA ALA A 109 12.78 -3.98 -7.34
C ALA A 109 12.18 -3.45 -8.66
N VAL A 110 11.06 -4.02 -9.09
CA VAL A 110 10.40 -3.75 -10.37
C VAL A 110 9.28 -2.71 -10.27
N SER A 111 8.93 -2.08 -11.39
CA SER A 111 7.78 -1.18 -11.52
C SER A 111 6.53 -1.91 -12.00
N THR A 112 5.37 -1.31 -11.70
CA THR A 112 4.06 -1.79 -12.16
C THR A 112 3.55 -0.97 -13.33
N LEU A 113 3.87 0.31 -13.38
CA LEU A 113 3.49 1.20 -14.47
C LEU A 113 4.67 2.14 -14.72
N ASN A 114 5.03 2.37 -15.98
CA ASN A 114 6.04 3.34 -16.40
C ASN A 114 5.38 4.36 -17.31
N PHE A 115 5.84 5.60 -17.28
CA PHE A 115 5.21 6.70 -18.00
C PHE A 115 6.19 7.81 -18.36
N ALA A 116 5.86 8.57 -19.40
CA ALA A 116 6.51 9.83 -19.74
C ALA A 116 5.79 11.01 -19.06
N ALA A 117 6.50 12.12 -18.90
CA ALA A 117 5.94 13.38 -18.43
C ALA A 117 4.83 13.89 -19.37
N GLY A 118 3.81 14.52 -18.81
CA GLY A 118 2.75 15.16 -19.56
C GLY A 118 1.69 14.21 -20.15
N GLU A 119 1.83 12.89 -19.93
CA GLU A 119 0.79 11.93 -20.29
C GLU A 119 -0.55 12.32 -19.62
N PRO A 120 -1.64 12.51 -20.38
CA PRO A 120 -2.92 12.92 -19.79
C PRO A 120 -3.44 11.85 -18.83
N ALA A 121 -3.29 10.57 -19.19
CA ALA A 121 -3.51 9.43 -18.32
C ALA A 121 -2.88 8.18 -18.94
N ILE A 122 -2.25 7.34 -18.12
CA ILE A 122 -1.70 6.05 -18.53
C ILE A 122 -1.98 5.00 -17.47
N ALA A 123 -2.43 3.83 -17.90
CA ALA A 123 -2.92 2.78 -17.02
C ALA A 123 -2.23 1.43 -17.25
N ASN A 124 -2.15 0.63 -16.20
CA ASN A 124 -1.77 -0.77 -16.29
C ASN A 124 -2.63 -1.63 -15.35
N GLY A 125 -2.95 -2.85 -15.78
CA GLY A 125 -3.58 -3.87 -14.94
C GLY A 125 -2.56 -4.50 -13.99
N ALA A 126 -2.92 -4.67 -12.73
CA ALA A 126 -2.04 -5.26 -11.72
C ALA A 126 -2.80 -6.21 -10.79
N ILE A 127 -2.19 -7.34 -10.46
CA ILE A 127 -2.62 -8.19 -9.35
C ILE A 127 -1.67 -7.92 -8.20
N VAL A 128 -2.20 -7.37 -7.10
CA VAL A 128 -1.40 -6.95 -5.95
C VAL A 128 -1.75 -7.84 -4.75
N PRO A 129 -0.80 -8.63 -4.23
CA PRO A 129 -1.02 -9.37 -2.98
C PRO A 129 -1.32 -8.40 -1.84
N LEU A 130 -2.15 -8.83 -0.89
CA LEU A 130 -2.33 -8.14 0.38
C LEU A 130 -1.48 -8.83 1.45
N SER A 131 -1.00 -8.05 2.42
CA SER A 131 -0.33 -8.61 3.58
C SER A 131 -1.36 -9.10 4.61
N SER A 132 -0.93 -9.92 5.56
CA SER A 132 -1.77 -10.33 6.70
C SER A 132 -1.98 -9.20 7.72
N ASP A 133 -1.52 -7.99 7.40
CA ASP A 133 -1.71 -6.81 8.23
C ASP A 133 -3.20 -6.42 8.28
N ALA A 134 -3.70 -6.14 9.48
CA ALA A 134 -5.11 -5.85 9.70
C ALA A 134 -5.61 -4.58 9.01
N SER A 135 -4.72 -3.71 8.53
CA SER A 135 -5.10 -2.51 7.78
C SER A 135 -5.47 -2.80 6.32
N PHE A 136 -5.08 -3.96 5.77
CA PHE A 136 -5.37 -4.39 4.39
C PHE A 136 -5.16 -3.27 3.35
N GLN A 137 -4.00 -2.63 3.47
CA GLN A 137 -3.58 -1.54 2.59
C GLN A 137 -2.61 -2.04 1.53
N ILE A 138 -2.52 -1.26 0.45
CA ILE A 138 -1.44 -1.32 -0.54
C ILE A 138 -0.61 -0.06 -0.43
N THR A 139 0.70 -0.18 -0.55
CA THR A 139 1.62 0.95 -0.59
C THR A 139 2.04 1.22 -2.02
N VAL A 140 2.14 2.50 -2.34
CA VAL A 140 2.52 3.02 -3.65
C VAL A 140 3.65 4.01 -3.48
N VAL A 141 4.61 4.00 -4.41
CA VAL A 141 5.56 5.10 -4.59
C VAL A 141 5.63 5.51 -6.04
N TYR A 142 5.73 6.83 -6.25
CA TYR A 142 6.15 7.42 -7.51
C TYR A 142 7.67 7.57 -7.50
N GLY A 143 8.36 6.91 -8.43
CA GLY A 143 9.79 7.07 -8.67
C GLY A 143 10.09 7.80 -9.97
N THR A 144 11.13 8.64 -9.95
CA THR A 144 11.67 9.35 -11.12
C THR A 144 13.19 9.50 -10.96
N ALA A 145 13.90 9.75 -12.06
CA ALA A 145 15.36 9.85 -12.08
C ALA A 145 15.90 11.16 -11.47
N THR A 146 15.06 12.19 -11.33
CA THR A 146 15.46 13.49 -10.77
C THR A 146 14.58 13.87 -9.59
N PRO A 147 15.09 14.62 -8.59
CA PRO A 147 14.30 15.02 -7.43
C PRO A 147 13.02 15.79 -7.79
N GLY A 148 12.01 15.60 -6.94
CA GLY A 148 10.71 16.26 -7.06
C GLY A 148 9.81 15.65 -8.13
N GLY A 149 8.70 16.34 -8.39
CA GLY A 149 7.67 15.91 -9.33
C GLY A 149 6.46 15.28 -8.64
N THR A 150 5.33 15.36 -9.33
CA THR A 150 4.05 14.85 -8.85
C THR A 150 3.33 14.07 -9.94
N THR A 151 2.44 13.18 -9.54
CA THR A 151 1.45 12.56 -10.43
C THR A 151 0.21 12.23 -9.62
N ASP A 152 -0.95 12.33 -10.24
CA ASP A 152 -2.17 11.82 -9.65
C ASP A 152 -2.29 10.32 -9.86
N LEU A 153 -2.84 9.64 -8.87
CA LEU A 153 -3.08 8.21 -8.89
C LEU A 153 -4.57 7.94 -8.78
N ILE A 154 -5.05 7.04 -9.64
CA ILE A 154 -6.36 6.43 -9.55
C ILE A 154 -6.17 4.94 -9.38
N LEU A 155 -6.91 4.35 -8.44
CA LEU A 155 -6.97 2.92 -8.23
C LEU A 155 -8.41 2.46 -8.38
N ASP A 156 -8.66 1.67 -9.43
CA ASP A 156 -9.94 1.03 -9.67
C ASP A 156 -9.79 -0.49 -9.44
N VAL A 157 -10.66 -1.09 -8.64
CA VAL A 157 -10.69 -2.53 -8.39
C VAL A 157 -11.67 -3.22 -9.33
N THR A 158 -11.27 -4.35 -9.91
CA THR A 158 -12.10 -5.17 -10.82
C THR A 158 -12.38 -6.57 -10.29
N GLY A 159 -11.62 -7.01 -9.28
CA GLY A 159 -11.88 -8.25 -8.56
C GLY A 159 -10.83 -8.55 -7.50
N TYR A 160 -10.93 -9.72 -6.89
CA TYR A 160 -10.01 -10.17 -5.86
C TYR A 160 -9.81 -11.69 -5.90
N PHE A 161 -8.77 -12.15 -5.21
CA PHE A 161 -8.40 -13.56 -5.09
C PHE A 161 -8.58 -14.02 -3.64
N LYS A 162 -9.26 -15.15 -3.44
CA LYS A 162 -9.50 -15.77 -2.13
C LYS A 162 -9.65 -17.28 -2.23
#